data_AF-A0A1A8F5W1-F1
#
_entry.id   AF-A0A1A8F5W1-F1
#
_cell.length_a   1.000
_cell.length_b   1.000
_cell.length_c   1.000
_cell.angle_alpha   90.00
_cell.angle_beta   90.00
_cell.angle_gamma   90.00
#
_symmetry.space_group_name_H-M   'P 1'
#
loop_
_entity.id
_entity.type
_entity.pdbx_description
1 polymer ?
#
loop_
_entity_poly.entity_id
_entity_poly.type
_entity_poly.pdbx_seq_one_letter_code
_entity_poly.pdbx_strand_id
1 'polypeptide(L)'
;LPPCRSVCERAKQGCSPLMSQYGFEWPERMSCEQLPQLGDEVLCMDQNNSETTTLAPPFPKSTPKTRTRPPSPSQCDRECRCRDPLVPIKRESYVLYGRVQTGPLPNCAQPCHMPYFSADERAFTSFWVGLWSVLCFTSTLTT
;
A
#
# COMPACT_ATOMS: atom_id res chain seq x y z
N LEU A 1 11.26 22.43 10.90
CA LEU A 1 11.64 21.94 12.24
C LEU A 1 11.65 20.42 12.20
N PRO A 2 12.74 19.76 12.62
CA PRO A 2 12.77 18.31 12.75
C PRO A 2 11.86 17.83 13.90
N PRO A 3 11.39 16.57 13.87
CA PRO A 3 10.69 15.98 15.00
C PRO A 3 11.65 15.77 16.18
N CYS A 4 11.16 15.92 17.41
CA CYS A 4 11.97 15.58 18.57
C CYS A 4 12.27 14.07 18.62
N ARG A 5 13.41 13.71 19.23
CA ARG A 5 13.80 12.30 19.47
C ARG A 5 12.69 11.47 20.13
N SER A 6 11.92 12.07 21.04
CA SER A 6 10.77 11.46 21.74
C SER A 6 9.64 10.98 20.80
N VAL A 7 9.44 11.68 19.68
CA VAL A 7 8.42 11.35 18.68
C VAL A 7 8.94 10.24 17.76
N CYS A 8 10.22 10.30 17.37
CA CYS A 8 10.85 9.26 16.57
C CYS A 8 10.88 7.91 17.28
N GLU A 9 11.25 7.86 18.56
CA GLU A 9 11.32 6.59 19.30
C GLU A 9 9.95 5.91 19.38
N ARG A 10 8.88 6.68 19.58
CA ARG A 10 7.50 6.17 19.52
C ARG A 10 7.15 5.60 18.14
N ALA A 11 7.51 6.30 17.08
CA ALA A 11 7.28 5.85 15.70
C ALA A 11 8.08 4.58 15.39
N LYS A 12 9.34 4.50 15.84
CA LYS A 12 10.22 3.34 15.68
C LYS A 12 9.64 2.11 16.39
N GLN A 13 9.18 2.25 17.63
CA GLN A 13 8.58 1.14 18.37
C GLN A 13 7.35 0.54 17.68
N GLY A 14 6.52 1.38 17.05
CA GLY A 14 5.33 0.92 16.34
C GLY A 14 5.60 0.40 14.91
N CYS A 15 6.52 1.04 14.18
CA CYS A 15 6.69 0.83 12.75
C CYS A 15 7.89 -0.07 12.40
N SER A 16 8.95 -0.10 13.22
CA SER A 16 10.10 -0.98 13.02
C SER A 16 9.74 -2.47 12.86
N PRO A 17 8.85 -3.08 13.67
CA PRO A 17 8.50 -4.49 13.47
C PRO A 17 7.74 -4.70 12.16
N LEU A 18 6.88 -3.75 11.76
CA LEU A 18 6.16 -3.80 10.50
C LEU A 18 7.11 -3.72 9.30
N MET A 19 8.08 -2.79 9.33
CA MET A 19 9.09 -2.68 8.26
C MET A 19 9.90 -3.97 8.12
N SER A 20 10.33 -4.57 9.24
CA SER A 20 11.09 -5.83 9.22
C SER A 20 10.28 -7.00 8.63
N GLN A 21 8.96 -7.02 8.84
CA GLN A 21 8.08 -8.04 8.27
C GLN A 21 8.05 -8.00 6.74
N TYR A 22 8.24 -6.82 6.15
CA TYR A 22 8.31 -6.62 4.70
C TYR A 22 9.74 -6.62 4.16
N GLY A 23 10.73 -7.04 4.96
CA GLY A 23 12.13 -7.14 4.55
C GLY A 23 12.87 -5.80 4.49
N PHE A 24 12.31 -4.74 5.10
CA PHE A 24 12.95 -3.43 5.19
C PHE A 24 13.50 -3.23 6.61
N GLU A 25 14.82 -3.11 6.75
CA GLU A 25 15.41 -2.70 8.02
C GLU A 25 15.15 -1.23 8.30
N TRP A 26 15.22 -0.85 9.59
CA TRP A 26 15.06 0.54 10.00
C TRP A 26 16.26 1.35 9.49
N PRO A 27 16.07 2.26 8.52
CA PRO A 27 17.19 2.89 7.83
C PRO A 27 17.86 3.97 8.69
N GLU A 28 19.14 4.22 8.44
CA GLU A 28 19.96 5.19 9.19
C GLU A 28 19.38 6.62 9.16
N ARG A 29 18.77 7.01 8.03
CA ARG A 29 18.05 8.29 7.86
C ARG A 29 16.84 8.47 8.77
N MET A 30 16.35 7.39 9.39
CA MET A 30 15.25 7.38 10.36
C MET A 30 15.77 7.07 11.78
N SER A 31 17.10 7.04 11.98
CA SER A 31 17.68 6.80 13.30
C SER A 31 17.35 7.95 14.24
N CYS A 32 16.78 7.63 15.40
CA CYS A 32 16.36 8.64 16.36
C CYS A 32 17.53 9.33 17.06
N GLU A 33 18.76 8.83 16.89
CA GLU A 33 19.98 9.43 17.46
C GLU A 33 20.42 10.71 16.74
N GLN A 34 20.00 10.88 15.48
CA GLN A 34 20.29 12.09 14.70
C GLN A 34 19.35 13.26 15.00
N LEU A 35 18.32 13.03 15.83
CA LEU A 35 17.30 14.04 16.13
C LEU A 35 17.59 14.75 17.46
N PRO A 36 17.35 16.07 17.54
CA PRO A 36 17.54 16.84 18.77
C PRO A 36 16.59 16.39 19.88
N GLN A 37 17.02 16.54 21.13
CA GLN A 37 16.17 16.31 22.29
C GLN A 37 15.30 17.53 22.58
N LEU A 38 14.17 17.30 23.24
CA LEU A 38 13.27 18.38 23.65
C LEU A 38 13.97 19.21 24.75
N GLY A 39 14.36 20.45 24.41
CA GLY A 39 15.07 21.35 25.33
C GLY A 39 16.52 21.66 24.93
N ASP A 40 17.01 21.12 23.81
CA ASP A 40 18.28 21.55 23.21
C ASP A 40 18.15 22.93 22.53
N GLU A 41 19.30 23.48 22.12
CA GLU A 41 19.42 24.74 21.36
C GLU A 41 18.62 24.77 20.03
N VAL A 42 18.24 23.60 19.51
CA VAL A 42 17.43 23.44 18.30
C VAL A 42 15.98 23.14 18.65
N LEU A 43 15.07 24.05 18.25
CA LEU A 43 13.63 23.86 18.44
C LEU A 43 13.14 22.65 17.61
N CYS A 44 12.58 21.65 18.29
CA CYS A 44 12.03 20.45 17.67
C CYS A 44 10.52 20.35 17.92
N MET A 45 9.81 19.67 17.02
CA MET A 45 8.35 19.51 17.12
C MET A 45 8.02 18.30 18.01
N ASP A 46 7.46 18.55 19.20
CA ASP A 46 6.84 17.54 20.06
C ASP A 46 5.31 17.70 20.04
N GLN A 47 4.60 16.63 20.33
CA GLN A 47 3.15 16.57 20.30
C GLN A 47 2.48 17.20 21.54
N ASN A 48 3.26 17.69 22.51
CA ASN A 48 2.74 18.11 23.83
C ASN A 48 2.82 19.61 24.14
N ASN A 49 2.74 20.50 23.15
CA ASN A 49 2.52 21.92 23.44
C ASN A 49 1.51 22.55 22.47
N SER A 50 0.28 22.74 22.98
CA SER A 50 -0.65 23.85 22.76
C SER A 50 -2.11 23.40 22.61
N GLU A 51 -2.77 23.09 23.73
CA GLU A 51 -4.12 23.63 23.88
C GLU A 51 -3.95 25.14 24.05
N THR A 52 -4.04 25.89 22.95
CA THR A 52 -4.70 27.21 22.85
C THR A 52 -4.44 27.77 21.46
N THR A 53 -5.53 27.88 20.69
CA THR A 53 -5.66 28.64 19.44
C THR A 53 -4.96 28.06 18.21
N THR A 54 -5.71 27.29 17.40
CA THR A 54 -5.95 27.55 15.96
C THR A 54 -6.58 26.31 15.31
N LEU A 55 -7.62 26.56 14.52
CA LEU A 55 -8.47 25.62 13.80
C LEU A 55 -7.70 24.57 12.97
N ALA A 56 -7.61 23.32 13.45
CA ALA A 56 -7.36 22.11 12.65
C ALA A 56 -7.73 20.84 13.45
N PRO A 57 -8.23 19.76 12.81
CA PRO A 57 -8.95 18.67 13.47
C PRO A 57 -8.04 17.71 14.28
N PRO A 58 -8.58 17.05 15.33
CA PRO A 58 -7.78 16.28 16.28
C PRO A 58 -7.36 14.91 15.72
N PHE A 59 -6.04 14.66 15.68
CA PHE A 59 -5.50 13.32 15.54
C PHE A 59 -5.78 12.50 16.82
N PRO A 60 -6.38 11.30 16.75
CA PRO A 60 -6.71 10.52 17.93
C PRO A 60 -5.45 9.88 18.55
N LYS A 61 -5.26 10.13 19.85
CA LYS A 61 -4.20 9.56 20.70
C LYS A 61 -4.36 8.03 20.80
N SER A 62 -3.26 7.29 20.68
CA SER A 62 -3.25 5.84 20.89
C SER A 62 -3.37 5.52 22.39
N THR A 63 -4.43 4.81 22.75
CA THR A 63 -4.62 4.22 24.08
C THR A 63 -3.78 2.94 24.21
N PRO A 64 -3.40 2.54 25.45
CA PRO A 64 -2.61 1.33 25.67
C PRO A 64 -3.50 0.11 25.44
N LYS A 65 -3.29 -0.62 24.33
CA LYS A 65 -3.97 -1.89 24.10
C LYS A 65 -3.32 -2.98 24.93
N THR A 66 -4.00 -3.37 26.02
CA THR A 66 -3.87 -4.66 26.69
C THR A 66 -3.76 -5.78 25.66
N ARG A 67 -2.75 -6.65 25.81
CA ARG A 67 -2.51 -7.84 25.00
C ARG A 67 -3.77 -8.71 24.97
N THR A 68 -4.59 -8.50 23.96
CA THR A 68 -5.59 -9.46 23.54
C THR A 68 -4.94 -10.23 22.39
N ARG A 69 -4.89 -11.56 22.55
CA ARG A 69 -4.72 -12.57 21.51
C ARG A 69 -5.17 -12.02 20.14
N PRO A 70 -4.41 -12.23 19.04
CA PRO A 70 -4.79 -11.72 17.73
C PRO A 70 -6.27 -12.03 17.50
N PRO A 71 -7.12 -11.03 17.23
CA PRO A 71 -8.51 -11.31 16.97
C PRO A 71 -8.52 -12.24 15.75
N SER A 72 -9.06 -13.44 15.96
CA SER A 72 -9.74 -14.18 14.90
C SER A 72 -10.46 -13.16 14.01
N PRO A 73 -10.35 -13.25 12.67
CA PRO A 73 -10.80 -12.19 11.78
C PRO A 73 -12.24 -11.86 12.14
N SER A 74 -12.42 -10.72 12.81
CA SER A 74 -13.73 -10.25 13.23
C SER A 74 -14.51 -10.08 11.95
N GLN A 75 -15.57 -10.89 11.87
CA GLN A 75 -16.64 -10.87 10.88
C GLN A 75 -16.64 -9.56 10.09
N CYS A 76 -16.39 -9.68 8.78
CA CYS A 76 -16.71 -8.62 7.84
C CYS A 76 -18.17 -8.24 8.07
N ASP A 77 -18.39 -7.04 8.61
CA ASP A 77 -19.72 -6.48 8.77
C ASP A 77 -20.32 -6.26 7.38
N ARG A 78 -21.09 -7.26 6.94
CA ARG A 78 -22.16 -7.28 5.94
C ARG A 78 -21.97 -6.67 4.54
N GLU A 79 -20.79 -6.29 4.08
CA GLU A 79 -20.54 -6.17 2.63
C GLU A 79 -19.04 -6.33 2.30
N CYS A 80 -18.60 -7.57 2.07
CA CYS A 80 -17.25 -7.83 1.58
C CYS A 80 -17.08 -7.21 0.17
N ARG A 81 -16.16 -6.25 0.01
CA ARG A 81 -15.81 -5.68 -1.29
C ARG A 81 -14.44 -6.16 -1.76
N CYS A 82 -14.31 -6.38 -3.07
CA CYS A 82 -13.02 -6.71 -3.67
C CYS A 82 -12.00 -5.60 -3.37
N ARG A 83 -10.82 -6.01 -2.89
CA ARG A 83 -9.68 -5.13 -2.66
C ARG A 83 -9.07 -4.75 -4.00
N ASP A 84 -8.79 -3.47 -4.25
CA ASP A 84 -8.02 -3.06 -5.43
C ASP A 84 -6.67 -3.82 -5.48
N PRO A 85 -6.22 -4.30 -6.65
CA PRO A 85 -6.71 -4.04 -8.01
C PRO A 85 -7.79 -5.04 -8.52
N LEU A 86 -8.39 -5.86 -7.66
CA LEU A 86 -9.33 -6.90 -8.07
C LEU A 86 -10.72 -6.32 -8.35
N VAL A 87 -11.37 -6.84 -9.40
CA VAL A 87 -12.68 -6.39 -9.87
C VAL A 87 -13.75 -7.41 -9.49
N PRO A 88 -14.92 -6.99 -8.98
CA PRO A 88 -16.03 -7.89 -8.66
C PRO A 88 -16.74 -8.40 -9.91
N ILE A 89 -16.93 -9.72 -9.98
CA ILE A 89 -17.77 -10.38 -10.99
C ILE A 89 -19.21 -10.39 -10.49
N LYS A 90 -20.02 -9.43 -10.96
CA LYS A 90 -21.43 -9.32 -10.58
C LYS A 90 -22.41 -10.08 -11.48
N ARG A 91 -21.99 -10.48 -12.68
CA ARG A 91 -22.89 -11.13 -13.64
C ARG A 91 -22.81 -12.64 -13.51
N GLU A 92 -23.94 -13.25 -13.16
CA GLU A 92 -24.17 -14.70 -13.10
C GLU A 92 -23.87 -15.39 -14.45
N SER A 93 -23.98 -14.66 -15.57
CA SER A 93 -23.73 -15.16 -16.92
C SER A 93 -22.26 -15.48 -17.22
N TYR A 94 -21.32 -15.07 -16.37
CA TYR A 94 -19.91 -15.41 -16.56
C TYR A 94 -19.62 -16.80 -15.98
N VAL A 95 -18.93 -17.64 -16.76
CA VAL A 95 -18.51 -19.01 -16.38
C VAL A 95 -17.70 -19.04 -15.07
N LEU A 96 -17.08 -17.92 -14.70
CA LEU A 96 -16.25 -17.76 -13.52
C LEU A 96 -17.06 -17.36 -12.26
N TYR A 97 -18.34 -17.01 -12.41
CA TYR A 97 -19.22 -16.70 -11.30
C TYR A 97 -19.39 -17.94 -10.39
N GLY A 98 -19.18 -17.75 -9.09
CA GLY A 98 -19.17 -18.80 -8.08
C GLY A 98 -17.94 -19.72 -8.10
N ARG A 99 -17.06 -19.60 -9.11
CA ARG A 99 -15.86 -20.47 -9.24
C ARG A 99 -14.56 -19.81 -8.80
N VAL A 100 -14.46 -18.49 -8.89
CA VAL A 100 -13.26 -17.78 -8.43
C VAL A 100 -13.40 -17.38 -6.98
N GLN A 101 -12.41 -17.77 -6.16
CA GLN A 101 -12.30 -17.40 -4.76
C GLN A 101 -10.92 -16.82 -4.51
N THR A 102 -10.87 -15.55 -4.10
CA THR A 102 -9.61 -14.90 -3.69
C THR A 102 -9.59 -14.80 -2.18
N GLY A 103 -8.94 -15.76 -1.52
CA GLY A 103 -8.95 -15.87 -0.07
C GLY A 103 -10.39 -16.02 0.46
N PRO A 104 -10.85 -15.15 1.37
CA PRO A 104 -12.20 -15.21 1.92
C PRO A 104 -13.30 -14.58 1.04
N LEU A 105 -12.96 -13.98 -0.13
CA LEU A 105 -13.93 -13.33 -1.01
C LEU A 105 -14.27 -14.19 -2.26
N PRO A 106 -15.53 -14.61 -2.44
CA PRO A 106 -16.00 -15.18 -3.71
C PRO A 106 -16.17 -14.08 -4.76
N ASN A 107 -16.08 -14.44 -6.05
CA ASN A 107 -16.40 -13.57 -7.19
C ASN A 107 -15.49 -12.34 -7.36
N CYS A 108 -14.27 -12.34 -6.81
CA CYS A 108 -13.25 -11.35 -7.13
C CYS A 108 -12.23 -11.95 -8.10
N ALA A 109 -11.95 -11.24 -9.19
CA ALA A 109 -10.99 -11.66 -10.21
C ALA A 109 -10.01 -10.56 -10.57
N GLN A 110 -8.91 -10.95 -11.21
CA GLN A 110 -7.94 -10.01 -11.77
C GLN A 110 -8.55 -9.24 -12.96
N PRO A 111 -8.22 -7.95 -13.11
CA PRO A 111 -8.69 -7.15 -14.23
C PRO A 111 -8.08 -7.65 -15.55
N CYS A 112 -8.82 -7.53 -16.66
CA CYS A 112 -8.32 -7.85 -18.01
C CYS A 112 -7.06 -7.05 -18.38
N HIS A 113 -6.92 -5.86 -17.79
CA HIS A 113 -5.76 -5.01 -17.95
C HIS A 113 -4.91 -5.04 -16.69
N MET A 114 -3.73 -5.66 -16.80
CA MET A 114 -2.72 -5.72 -15.74
C MET A 114 -2.38 -4.30 -15.24
N PRO A 115 -2.53 -4.00 -13.94
CA PRO A 115 -2.24 -2.67 -13.39
C PRO A 115 -0.74 -2.30 -13.45
N TYR A 116 0.14 -3.27 -13.77
CA TYR A 116 1.59 -3.09 -13.80
C TYR A 116 2.14 -2.45 -15.09
N PHE A 117 1.36 -2.42 -16.17
CA PHE A 117 1.77 -1.84 -17.45
C PHE A 117 0.99 -0.55 -17.73
N SER A 118 1.72 0.54 -17.96
CA SER A 118 1.14 1.81 -18.40
C SER A 118 0.53 1.68 -19.81
N ALA A 119 -0.39 2.57 -20.16
CA ALA A 119 -1.01 2.56 -21.49
C ALA A 119 0.01 2.73 -22.62
N ASP A 120 1.05 3.54 -22.37
CA ASP A 120 2.10 3.86 -23.33
C ASP A 120 3.01 2.66 -23.63
N GLU A 121 3.38 1.89 -22.60
CA GLU A 121 4.18 0.67 -22.76
C GLU A 121 3.47 -0.40 -23.60
N ARG A 122 2.14 -0.50 -23.46
CA ARG A 122 1.32 -1.43 -24.25
C ARG A 122 1.21 -0.99 -25.72
N ALA A 123 1.11 0.32 -25.96
CA ALA A 123 1.09 0.86 -27.31
C ALA A 123 2.43 0.61 -28.02
N PHE A 124 3.55 0.85 -27.32
CA PHE A 124 4.88 0.55 -27.83
C PHE A 124 5.04 -0.94 -28.16
N THR A 125 4.64 -1.83 -27.26
CA THR A 125 4.75 -3.28 -27.45
C THR A 125 3.90 -3.75 -28.64
N SER A 126 2.67 -3.24 -28.76
CA SER A 126 1.77 -3.62 -29.86
C SER A 126 2.30 -3.17 -31.21
N PHE A 127 2.83 -1.94 -31.29
CA PHE A 127 3.47 -1.42 -32.51
C PHE A 127 4.70 -2.25 -32.88
N TRP A 128 5.56 -2.54 -31.91
CA TRP A 128 6.79 -3.31 -32.12
C TRP A 128 6.49 -4.72 -32.63
N VAL A 129 5.63 -5.46 -31.93
CA VAL A 129 5.25 -6.83 -32.33
C VAL A 129 4.56 -6.82 -33.69
N GLY A 130 3.70 -5.84 -33.96
CA GLY A 130 3.07 -5.66 -35.27
C GLY A 130 4.09 -5.47 -36.40
N LEU A 131 5.05 -4.55 -36.22
CA LEU A 131 6.09 -4.27 -37.21
C LEU A 131 6.92 -5.51 -37.55
N TRP A 132 7.40 -6.23 -36.53
CA TRP A 132 8.19 -7.45 -36.74
C TRP A 132 7.37 -8.60 -37.32
N SER A 133 6.09 -8.73 -36.94
CA SER A 133 5.22 -9.77 -37.51
C SER A 133 5.02 -9.57 -39.03
N VAL A 134 4.84 -8.33 -39.49
CA VAL A 134 4.69 -8.00 -40.92
C VAL A 134 5.99 -8.25 -41.66
N LEU A 135 7.13 -7.80 -41.12
CA LEU A 135 8.43 -8.05 -41.73
C LEU A 135 8.71 -9.55 -41.88
N CYS A 136 8.44 -10.34 -40.84
CA CYS A 136 8.54 -11.80 -40.90
C CYS A 136 7.63 -12.38 -41.98
N PHE A 137 6.36 -11.96 -42.04
CA PHE A 137 5.41 -12.45 -43.03
C PHE A 137 5.86 -12.15 -44.46
N THR A 138 6.37 -10.94 -44.71
CA THR A 138 6.92 -10.58 -46.04
C THR A 138 8.15 -11.41 -46.39
N SER A 139 9.05 -11.66 -45.43
CA SER A 139 10.23 -12.48 -45.64
C SER A 139 9.87 -13.94 -45.98
N THR A 140 8.84 -14.49 -45.32
CA THR A 140 8.33 -15.85 -45.60
C THR A 140 7.63 -15.93 -46.95
N LEU A 141 6.94 -14.87 -47.39
CA LEU A 141 6.30 -14.84 -48.71
C LEU A 141 7.30 -14.76 -49.86
N THR A 142 8.45 -14.13 -49.65
CA THR A 142 9.49 -13.97 -50.68
C THR A 142 10.49 -15.12 -50.73
N THR A 143 10.48 -16.01 -49.73
CA THR A 143 11.34 -17.20 -49.65
C THR A 143 10.62 -18.40 -50.27
#